data_AF-A0A929VNZ4-F1
#
_entry.id   AF-A0A929VNZ4-F1
#
_cell.length_a   1.000
_cell.length_b   1.000
_cell.length_c   1.000
_cell.angle_alpha   90.00
_cell.angle_beta   90.00
_cell.angle_gamma   90.00
#
_symmetry.space_group_name_H-M   'P 1'
#
loop_
_entity.id
_entity.type
_entity.pdbx_description
1 polymer ?
#
loop_
_entity_poly.entity_id
_entity_poly.type
_entity_poly.pdbx_seq_one_letter_code
_entity_poly.pdbx_strand_id
1 'polypeptide(L)'
;MAKLSRVMIVGAGEAGQMVINEINKNKGKLNRQVVALIDDNELLLGQEVCGKFVDGRVKDIPRLVKELMVDEIIFSIANISNKRKKEIIDICRSTSCYTKTIPGFLEIIDGKVDFKIIRDVEIDDLLGRDPVSLDMDKIRDYISQKIVMVTGAGGTIGSELCRQIYKYGPSKLILLDNYENNVYNVQQELWMKYDNQLDMDVVIANIREEKRLEKVFSKYRPNIVFHAAAHKHVPLMEANPTEAVKNNVFGTRNLLNVSDKCGVDKFVLISTDKAVNPTNIMGATKRLAEKLIQIYNENSSTDFVAVRFGNVLGSNGSVVPLFKSQIQAGGPVTVTHKDIIRYFMTIPEAVALVMQAGAMASGGEIFVLDMGDPVKIDDLARNMIRLSGFEPDVDIDIVYTGLRPGEKLYEELLMAEEGLKVTDHNKIFIGRPQEFNREEIFSQLEELKLASDDEDTQRVISLIKKLVDSYRKPEDVNKLR
;
A
#
# COMPACT_ATOMS: atom_id res chain seq x y z
N MET A 1 32.60 -22.54 24.57
CA MET A 1 32.38 -21.10 24.28
C MET A 1 31.41 -21.01 23.13
N ALA A 2 30.37 -20.18 23.22
CA ALA A 2 29.49 -19.94 22.07
C ALA A 2 30.34 -19.39 20.91
N LYS A 3 30.14 -19.90 19.69
CA LYS A 3 30.85 -19.41 18.49
C LYS A 3 30.44 -17.94 18.27
N LEU A 4 31.41 -17.03 18.21
CA LEU A 4 31.16 -15.61 17.91
C LEU A 4 30.69 -15.48 16.46
N SER A 5 29.57 -14.80 16.23
CA SER A 5 29.09 -14.46 14.88
C SER A 5 30.03 -13.44 14.25
N ARG A 6 30.58 -13.76 13.06
CA ARG A 6 31.48 -12.89 12.30
C ARG A 6 30.66 -11.93 11.47
N VAL A 7 30.76 -10.64 11.80
CA VAL A 7 29.91 -9.58 11.27
C VAL A 7 30.65 -8.71 10.26
N MET A 8 30.06 -8.53 9.09
CA MET A 8 30.42 -7.48 8.13
C MET A 8 29.50 -6.27 8.31
N ILE A 9 30.07 -5.08 8.41
CA ILE A 9 29.31 -3.82 8.46
C ILE A 9 29.36 -3.16 7.09
N VAL A 10 28.21 -2.79 6.54
CA VAL A 10 28.11 -2.02 5.29
C VAL A 10 27.70 -0.59 5.63
N GLY A 11 28.59 0.36 5.37
CA GLY A 11 28.55 1.75 5.82
C GLY A 11 29.57 2.02 6.92
N ALA A 12 30.57 2.85 6.63
CA ALA A 12 31.61 3.32 7.56
C ALA A 12 31.34 4.73 8.12
N GLY A 13 30.20 5.33 7.76
CA GLY A 13 29.72 6.60 8.31
C GLY A 13 29.32 6.52 9.79
N GLU A 14 28.75 7.61 10.33
CA GLU A 14 28.39 7.75 11.75
C GLU A 14 27.55 6.58 12.29
N ALA A 15 26.54 6.17 11.52
CA ALA A 15 25.66 5.08 11.92
C ALA A 15 26.38 3.71 11.96
N GLY A 16 27.31 3.46 11.03
CA GLY A 16 28.19 2.28 11.08
C GLY A 16 29.12 2.29 12.29
N GLN A 17 29.68 3.46 12.61
CA GLN A 17 30.50 3.65 13.82
C GLN A 17 29.70 3.38 15.10
N MET A 18 28.44 3.85 15.18
CA MET A 18 27.55 3.55 16.30
C MET A 18 27.34 2.04 16.46
N VAL A 19 27.08 1.32 15.37
CA VAL A 19 26.91 -0.15 15.38
C VAL A 19 28.19 -0.85 15.84
N ILE A 20 29.36 -0.46 15.31
CA ILE A 20 30.66 -1.04 15.69
C ILE A 20 30.93 -0.81 17.19
N ASN A 21 30.72 0.42 17.66
CA ASN A 21 30.92 0.76 19.07
C ASN A 21 29.98 0.00 19.99
N GLU A 22 28.72 -0.19 19.59
CA GLU A 22 27.73 -0.95 20.36
C GLU A 22 28.09 -2.43 20.45
N ILE A 23 28.47 -3.06 19.32
CA ILE A 23 28.97 -4.44 19.31
C ILE A 23 30.21 -4.57 20.20
N ASN A 24 31.12 -3.60 20.15
CA ASN A 24 32.34 -3.60 20.94
C ASN A 24 32.08 -3.45 22.45
N LYS A 25 31.17 -2.55 22.84
CA LYS A 25 30.78 -2.32 24.24
C LYS A 25 30.05 -3.53 24.82
N ASN A 26 29.22 -4.21 24.03
CA ASN A 26 28.39 -5.32 24.46
C ASN A 26 28.86 -6.70 23.97
N LYS A 27 30.17 -6.88 23.71
CA LYS A 27 30.78 -8.15 23.22
C LYS A 27 30.31 -9.39 23.97
N GLY A 28 30.21 -9.31 25.31
CA GLY A 28 29.80 -10.43 26.17
C GLY A 28 28.30 -10.77 26.11
N LYS A 29 27.44 -9.86 25.62
CA LYS A 29 25.99 -10.06 25.50
C LYS A 29 25.55 -10.35 24.07
N LEU A 30 26.18 -9.71 23.09
CA LEU A 30 25.79 -9.79 21.68
C LEU A 30 26.46 -10.92 20.90
N ASN A 31 27.51 -11.54 21.43
CA ASN A 31 28.25 -12.66 20.81
C ASN A 31 28.58 -12.42 19.31
N ARG A 32 28.99 -11.19 18.99
CA ARG A 32 29.33 -10.71 17.64
C ARG A 32 30.75 -10.17 17.59
N GLN A 33 31.42 -10.37 16.47
CA GLN A 33 32.74 -9.80 16.18
C GLN A 33 32.73 -9.16 14.79
N VAL A 34 33.03 -7.86 14.72
CA VAL A 34 33.20 -7.17 13.42
C VAL A 34 34.49 -7.66 12.76
N VAL A 35 34.35 -8.24 11.56
CA VAL A 35 35.47 -8.81 10.78
C VAL A 35 35.73 -8.05 9.48
N ALA A 36 34.74 -7.32 8.97
CA ALA A 36 34.86 -6.53 7.75
C ALA A 36 34.06 -5.22 7.83
N LEU A 37 34.55 -4.17 7.18
CA LEU A 37 33.87 -2.90 7.00
C LEU A 37 33.88 -2.51 5.51
N ILE A 38 32.70 -2.22 4.96
CA ILE A 38 32.50 -1.96 3.53
C ILE A 38 31.91 -0.56 3.35
N ASP A 39 32.49 0.25 2.46
CA ASP A 39 31.94 1.55 2.09
C ASP A 39 32.33 1.91 0.65
N ASP A 40 31.43 2.56 -0.10
CA ASP A 40 31.71 3.01 -1.47
C ASP A 40 32.38 4.39 -1.50
N ASN A 41 32.40 5.11 -0.39
CA ASN A 41 33.05 6.42 -0.29
C ASN A 41 34.57 6.27 -0.46
N GLU A 42 35.10 6.82 -1.55
CA GLU A 42 36.51 6.71 -1.90
C GLU A 42 37.44 7.31 -0.85
N LEU A 43 36.97 8.30 -0.08
CA LEU A 43 37.74 8.92 1.00
C LEU A 43 37.92 7.99 2.21
N LEU A 44 37.01 7.01 2.38
CA LEU A 44 37.04 6.07 3.52
C LEU A 44 37.76 4.77 3.19
N LEU A 45 37.95 4.43 1.90
CA LEU A 45 38.61 3.19 1.48
C LEU A 45 40.03 3.10 2.03
N GLY A 46 40.33 1.99 2.72
CA GLY A 46 41.62 1.77 3.37
C GLY A 46 41.90 2.67 4.59
N GLN A 47 40.94 3.51 5.01
CA GLN A 47 41.04 4.28 6.25
C GLN A 47 40.59 3.45 7.44
N GLU A 48 41.12 3.77 8.62
CA GLU A 48 40.72 3.15 9.88
C GLU A 48 39.50 3.87 10.48
N VAL A 49 38.45 3.11 10.78
CA VAL A 49 37.22 3.56 11.41
C VAL A 49 36.93 2.65 12.60
N CYS A 50 36.90 3.22 13.82
CA CYS A 50 36.66 2.49 15.06
C CYS A 50 37.53 1.22 15.25
N GLY A 51 38.82 1.28 14.88
CA GLY A 51 39.73 0.13 15.02
C GLY A 51 39.69 -0.88 13.87
N LYS A 52 39.02 -0.55 12.75
CA LYS A 52 38.86 -1.41 11.58
C LYS A 52 39.10 -0.66 10.28
N PHE A 53 39.89 -1.22 9.38
CA PHE A 53 40.06 -0.67 8.04
C PHE A 53 38.82 -0.92 7.19
N VAL A 54 38.49 -0.01 6.28
CA VAL A 54 37.50 -0.26 5.25
C VAL A 54 38.10 -1.22 4.21
N ASP A 55 37.63 -2.47 4.22
CA ASP A 55 38.18 -3.62 3.50
C ASP A 55 37.83 -3.65 2.00
N GLY A 56 36.80 -2.91 1.58
CA GLY A 56 36.38 -2.88 0.18
C GLY A 56 35.11 -2.08 -0.08
N ARG A 57 34.66 -2.14 -1.33
CA ARG A 57 33.42 -1.51 -1.81
C ARG A 57 32.27 -2.51 -1.77
N VAL A 58 31.04 -2.05 -1.97
CA VAL A 58 29.84 -2.91 -1.96
C VAL A 58 29.96 -4.08 -2.94
N LYS A 59 30.56 -3.86 -4.12
CA LYS A 59 30.78 -4.91 -5.12
C LYS A 59 31.67 -6.08 -4.64
N ASP A 60 32.48 -5.84 -3.61
CA ASP A 60 33.42 -6.82 -3.07
C ASP A 60 32.77 -7.75 -2.02
N ILE A 61 31.54 -7.45 -1.57
CA ILE A 61 30.82 -8.20 -0.54
C ILE A 61 30.79 -9.71 -0.83
N PRO A 62 30.38 -10.21 -2.01
CA PRO A 62 30.28 -11.66 -2.24
C PRO A 62 31.62 -12.39 -2.12
N ARG A 63 32.72 -11.72 -2.47
CA ARG A 63 34.09 -12.25 -2.36
C ARG A 63 34.54 -12.24 -0.90
N LEU A 64 34.43 -11.09 -0.23
CA LEU A 64 34.88 -10.89 1.14
C LEU A 64 34.11 -11.73 2.15
N VAL A 65 32.82 -12.00 1.91
CA VAL A 65 32.03 -12.92 2.73
C VAL A 65 32.66 -14.32 2.78
N LYS A 66 33.15 -14.83 1.64
CA LYS A 66 33.79 -16.15 1.56
C LYS A 66 35.19 -16.13 2.19
N GLU A 67 36.00 -15.14 1.85
CA GLU A 67 37.38 -15.01 2.35
C GLU A 67 37.44 -14.83 3.87
N LEU A 68 36.51 -14.04 4.41
CA LEU A 68 36.48 -13.70 5.84
C LEU A 68 35.51 -14.57 6.63
N MET A 69 34.88 -15.57 6.03
CA MET A 69 33.89 -16.45 6.66
C MET A 69 32.85 -15.66 7.46
N VAL A 70 32.15 -14.73 6.78
CA VAL A 70 31.15 -13.87 7.41
C VAL A 70 29.87 -14.67 7.68
N ASP A 71 29.32 -14.54 8.88
CA ASP A 71 28.06 -15.17 9.28
C ASP A 71 26.87 -14.18 9.11
N GLU A 72 27.11 -12.89 9.37
CA GLU A 72 26.07 -11.84 9.42
C GLU A 72 26.55 -10.55 8.73
N ILE A 73 25.68 -9.90 7.96
CA ILE A 73 25.91 -8.59 7.34
C ILE A 73 24.95 -7.58 7.97
N ILE A 74 25.45 -6.45 8.46
CA ILE A 74 24.62 -5.35 8.98
C ILE A 74 24.75 -4.15 8.05
N PHE A 75 23.66 -3.81 7.38
CA PHE A 75 23.51 -2.57 6.63
C PHE A 75 23.30 -1.39 7.59
N SER A 76 24.18 -0.40 7.52
CA SER A 76 24.26 0.70 8.47
C SER A 76 24.36 2.09 7.82
N ILE A 77 24.04 2.23 6.53
CA ILE A 77 24.02 3.52 5.86
C ILE A 77 22.66 4.20 6.13
N ALA A 78 22.64 5.16 7.06
CA ALA A 78 21.40 5.80 7.50
C ALA A 78 20.84 6.87 6.54
N ASN A 79 21.70 7.48 5.70
CA ASN A 79 21.32 8.51 4.74
C ASN A 79 21.66 8.04 3.32
N ILE A 80 20.70 7.40 2.66
CA ILE A 80 20.84 6.81 1.33
C ILE A 80 19.49 6.79 0.64
N SER A 81 19.45 6.86 -0.69
CA SER A 81 18.20 6.61 -1.42
C SER A 81 17.76 5.15 -1.23
N ASN A 82 16.44 4.92 -1.21
CA ASN A 82 15.94 3.56 -1.02
C ASN A 82 16.28 2.67 -2.23
N LYS A 83 16.42 3.25 -3.42
CA LYS A 83 16.93 2.54 -4.61
C LYS A 83 18.34 2.00 -4.37
N ARG A 84 19.26 2.84 -3.89
CA ARG A 84 20.63 2.40 -3.61
C ARG A 84 20.68 1.45 -2.40
N LYS A 85 19.86 1.67 -1.38
CA LYS A 85 19.70 0.73 -0.25
C LYS A 85 19.31 -0.66 -0.74
N LYS A 86 18.30 -0.75 -1.61
CA LYS A 86 17.84 -2.00 -2.23
C LYS A 86 18.97 -2.68 -3.00
N GLU A 87 19.68 -1.97 -3.88
CA GLU A 87 20.81 -2.51 -4.64
C GLU A 87 21.87 -3.14 -3.73
N ILE A 88 22.22 -2.47 -2.63
CA ILE A 88 23.22 -2.97 -1.67
C ILE A 88 22.67 -4.20 -0.94
N ILE A 89 21.42 -4.16 -0.47
CA ILE A 89 20.77 -5.29 0.22
C ILE A 89 20.69 -6.50 -0.71
N ASP A 90 20.35 -6.33 -1.99
CA ASP A 90 20.29 -7.43 -2.97
C ASP A 90 21.67 -8.09 -3.14
N ILE A 91 22.76 -7.31 -3.13
CA ILE A 91 24.14 -7.85 -3.16
C ILE A 91 24.45 -8.62 -1.88
N CYS A 92 24.15 -8.08 -0.70
CA CYS A 92 24.33 -8.77 0.59
C CYS A 92 23.61 -10.13 0.59
N ARG A 93 22.42 -10.18 -0.02
CA ARG A 93 21.54 -11.35 -0.06
C ARG A 93 21.83 -12.36 -1.16
N SER A 94 22.68 -12.01 -2.12
CA SER A 94 23.27 -13.01 -3.03
C SER A 94 24.29 -13.93 -2.32
N THR A 95 24.58 -13.65 -1.04
CA THR A 95 25.46 -14.44 -0.20
C THR A 95 24.65 -15.32 0.76
N SER A 96 25.31 -16.27 1.42
CA SER A 96 24.70 -17.15 2.42
C SER A 96 24.51 -16.48 3.80
N CYS A 97 24.83 -15.20 3.95
CA CYS A 97 24.80 -14.51 5.24
C CYS A 97 23.42 -13.97 5.59
N TYR A 98 23.10 -13.96 6.89
CA TYR A 98 21.94 -13.22 7.41
C TYR A 98 22.18 -11.73 7.25
N THR A 99 21.26 -11.04 6.57
CA THR A 99 21.34 -9.58 6.39
C THR A 99 20.40 -8.87 7.36
N LYS A 100 20.94 -7.94 8.14
CA LYS A 100 20.21 -7.06 9.06
C LYS A 100 20.38 -5.60 8.65
N THR A 101 19.50 -4.73 9.12
CA THR A 101 19.57 -3.29 8.88
C THR A 101 19.29 -2.52 10.16
N ILE A 102 19.74 -1.27 10.21
CA ILE A 102 19.33 -0.29 11.21
C ILE A 102 18.17 0.58 10.69
N PRO A 103 17.35 1.17 11.59
CA PRO A 103 16.37 2.21 11.28
C PRO A 103 16.97 3.42 10.57
N GLY A 104 16.14 4.18 9.85
CA GLY A 104 16.55 5.45 9.24
C GLY A 104 16.85 6.52 10.29
N PHE A 105 17.62 7.55 9.93
CA PHE A 105 18.06 8.60 10.88
C PHE A 105 16.90 9.33 11.61
N LEU A 106 15.77 9.57 10.92
CA LEU A 106 14.57 10.20 11.52
C LEU A 106 13.90 9.31 12.59
N GLU A 107 13.94 8.00 12.42
CA GLU A 107 13.37 7.03 13.37
C GLU A 107 14.20 6.95 14.67
N ILE A 108 15.49 7.34 14.60
CA ILE A 108 16.41 7.36 15.73
C ILE A 108 16.18 8.61 16.61
N ILE A 109 15.79 9.75 16.03
CA ILE A 109 15.63 11.03 16.73
C ILE A 109 14.33 11.11 17.55
N ASP A 110 13.25 10.46 17.11
CA ASP A 110 11.89 10.56 17.66
C ASP A 110 11.71 9.90 19.06
N GLY A 111 12.81 9.56 19.76
CA GLY A 111 12.84 9.10 21.15
C GLY A 111 12.21 7.73 21.43
N LYS A 112 11.79 7.00 20.40
CA LYS A 112 11.03 5.73 20.52
C LYS A 112 11.87 4.45 20.63
N VAL A 113 13.19 4.53 20.75
CA VAL A 113 14.02 3.32 20.65
C VAL A 113 14.73 3.01 21.96
N ASP A 114 14.13 2.11 22.74
CA ASP A 114 14.85 1.25 23.68
C ASP A 114 15.71 0.26 22.86
N PHE A 115 17.01 0.53 22.77
CA PHE A 115 18.17 -0.31 22.37
C PHE A 115 18.01 -1.59 21.49
N LYS A 116 17.04 -1.68 20.58
CA LYS A 116 17.01 -2.64 19.46
C LYS A 116 17.33 -1.93 18.14
N ILE A 117 18.55 -1.41 18.04
CA ILE A 117 19.04 -0.62 16.87
C ILE A 117 19.18 -1.49 15.61
N ILE A 118 19.31 -2.82 15.74
CA ILE A 118 19.50 -3.74 14.62
C ILE A 118 18.25 -4.62 14.49
N ARG A 119 17.60 -4.55 13.33
CA ARG A 119 16.45 -5.40 12.96
C ARG A 119 16.77 -6.22 11.71
N ASP A 120 16.01 -7.29 11.52
CA ASP A 120 16.10 -8.05 10.27
C ASP A 120 15.58 -7.20 9.10
N VAL A 121 16.10 -7.46 7.90
CA VAL A 121 15.59 -6.81 6.68
C VAL A 121 14.16 -7.26 6.44
N GLU A 122 13.27 -6.30 6.22
CA GLU A 122 11.86 -6.57 5.94
C GLU A 122 11.58 -6.46 4.44
N ILE A 123 10.39 -6.91 4.03
CA ILE A 123 10.01 -6.87 2.62
C ILE A 123 9.87 -5.43 2.10
N ASP A 124 9.47 -4.50 2.96
CA ASP A 124 9.36 -3.07 2.69
C ASP A 124 10.72 -2.45 2.29
N ASP A 125 11.81 -2.91 2.89
CA ASP A 125 13.17 -2.44 2.57
C ASP A 125 13.60 -2.83 1.14
N LEU A 126 12.94 -3.82 0.52
CA LEU A 126 13.25 -4.31 -0.83
C LEU A 126 12.44 -3.63 -1.92
N LEU A 127 11.49 -2.75 -1.57
CA LEU A 127 10.73 -2.00 -2.57
C LEU A 127 11.58 -0.90 -3.22
N GLY A 128 12.57 -0.37 -2.50
CA GLY A 128 13.50 0.64 -3.03
C GLY A 128 12.87 2.00 -3.34
N ARG A 129 11.70 2.31 -2.78
CA ARG A 129 10.98 3.57 -3.00
C ARG A 129 11.43 4.67 -2.04
N ASP A 130 11.81 5.84 -2.53
CA ASP A 130 12.19 6.95 -1.66
C ASP A 130 11.01 7.43 -0.79
N PRO A 131 11.27 7.95 0.43
CA PRO A 131 10.23 8.52 1.28
C PRO A 131 9.40 9.58 0.55
N VAL A 132 8.13 9.71 0.91
CA VAL A 132 7.26 10.76 0.35
C VAL A 132 7.47 12.04 1.14
N SER A 133 7.69 13.16 0.44
CA SER A 133 7.71 14.49 1.04
C SER A 133 6.28 15.01 1.17
N LEU A 134 5.70 14.91 2.36
CA LEU A 134 4.32 15.34 2.61
C LEU A 134 4.26 16.79 3.08
N ASP A 135 3.23 17.52 2.66
CA ASP A 135 2.90 18.85 3.18
C ASP A 135 2.01 18.67 4.42
N MET A 136 2.67 18.44 5.55
CA MET A 136 2.02 18.10 6.82
C MET A 136 1.09 19.20 7.32
N ASP A 137 1.41 20.47 7.02
CA ASP A 137 0.60 21.62 7.43
C ASP A 137 -0.71 21.67 6.64
N LYS A 138 -0.68 21.47 5.31
CA LYS A 138 -1.91 21.36 4.51
C LYS A 138 -2.81 20.21 4.96
N ILE A 139 -2.23 19.04 5.25
CA ILE A 139 -3.02 17.90 5.73
C ILE A 139 -3.63 18.21 7.10
N ARG A 140 -2.88 18.85 8.00
CA ARG A 140 -3.36 19.28 9.32
C ARG A 140 -4.50 20.28 9.19
N ASP A 141 -4.35 21.32 8.38
CA ASP A 141 -5.39 22.34 8.18
C ASP A 141 -6.67 21.75 7.58
N TYR A 142 -6.52 20.78 6.69
CA TYR A 142 -7.63 20.05 6.09
C TYR A 142 -8.41 19.18 7.10
N ILE A 143 -7.73 18.57 8.08
CA ILE A 143 -8.34 17.57 8.99
C ILE A 143 -8.68 18.14 10.37
N SER A 144 -7.89 19.08 10.87
CA SER A 144 -7.98 19.53 12.26
C SER A 144 -9.34 20.16 12.54
N GLN A 145 -9.90 19.85 13.71
CA GLN A 145 -11.22 20.33 14.15
C GLN A 145 -12.41 19.93 13.25
N LYS A 146 -12.21 19.09 12.24
CA LYS A 146 -13.28 18.56 11.37
C LYS A 146 -13.83 17.24 11.91
N ILE A 147 -15.10 16.98 11.63
CA ILE A 147 -15.70 15.65 11.83
C ILE A 147 -15.35 14.82 10.59
N VAL A 148 -14.54 13.78 10.78
CA VAL A 148 -14.04 12.93 9.68
C VAL A 148 -14.64 11.55 9.80
N MET A 149 -15.24 11.06 8.71
CA MET A 149 -15.79 9.71 8.62
C MET A 149 -14.94 8.84 7.69
N VAL A 150 -14.60 7.63 8.14
CA VAL A 150 -13.96 6.61 7.32
C VAL A 150 -14.92 5.44 7.16
N THR A 151 -15.29 5.10 5.92
CA THR A 151 -16.07 3.88 5.65
C THR A 151 -15.14 2.74 5.26
N GLY A 152 -15.45 1.52 5.70
CA GLY A 152 -14.52 0.39 5.61
C GLY A 152 -13.36 0.56 6.60
N ALA A 153 -13.63 1.18 7.75
CA ALA A 153 -12.64 1.57 8.76
C ALA A 153 -11.87 0.37 9.35
N GLY A 154 -12.44 -0.82 9.34
CA GLY A 154 -11.78 -2.06 9.74
C GLY A 154 -10.91 -2.69 8.63
N GLY A 155 -10.96 -2.18 7.41
CA GLY A 155 -10.15 -2.65 6.29
C GLY A 155 -8.68 -2.24 6.39
N THR A 156 -7.82 -2.79 5.52
CA THR A 156 -6.38 -2.44 5.51
C THR A 156 -6.15 -0.93 5.32
N ILE A 157 -6.77 -0.33 4.31
CA ILE A 157 -6.61 1.11 4.02
C ILE A 157 -7.41 1.95 5.02
N GLY A 158 -8.64 1.56 5.33
CA GLY A 158 -9.49 2.29 6.27
C GLY A 158 -8.90 2.38 7.68
N SER A 159 -8.30 1.30 8.18
CA SER A 159 -7.66 1.31 9.51
C SER A 159 -6.45 2.23 9.55
N GLU A 160 -5.63 2.24 8.50
CA GLU A 160 -4.48 3.16 8.43
C GLU A 160 -4.93 4.62 8.25
N LEU A 161 -5.99 4.88 7.48
CA LEU A 161 -6.64 6.19 7.44
C LEU A 161 -7.03 6.64 8.85
N CYS A 162 -7.70 5.79 9.62
CA CYS A 162 -8.07 6.11 11.00
C CYS A 162 -6.83 6.44 11.86
N ARG A 163 -5.76 5.64 11.76
CA ARG A 163 -4.50 5.88 12.50
C ARG A 163 -3.81 7.18 12.14
N GLN A 164 -3.82 7.57 10.87
CA GLN A 164 -3.17 8.80 10.42
C GLN A 164 -4.04 10.02 10.71
N ILE A 165 -5.33 9.98 10.36
CA ILE A 165 -6.30 11.05 10.63
C ILE A 165 -6.28 11.42 12.12
N TYR A 166 -6.27 10.43 13.02
CA TYR A 166 -6.18 10.65 14.47
C TYR A 166 -5.00 11.58 14.85
N LYS A 167 -3.83 11.44 14.21
CA LYS A 167 -2.64 12.25 14.53
C LYS A 167 -2.77 13.73 14.15
N TYR A 168 -3.71 14.08 13.26
CA TYR A 168 -3.92 15.45 12.81
C TYR A 168 -5.02 16.19 13.62
N GLY A 169 -5.56 15.55 14.65
CA GLY A 169 -6.48 16.19 15.61
C GLY A 169 -7.83 16.60 15.03
N PRO A 170 -8.61 15.70 14.40
CA PRO A 170 -10.01 15.96 14.05
C PRO A 170 -10.83 16.27 15.31
N SER A 171 -11.97 16.96 15.17
CA SER A 171 -12.88 17.17 16.31
C SER A 171 -13.60 15.88 16.71
N LYS A 172 -13.89 15.01 15.72
CA LYS A 172 -14.42 13.67 15.94
C LYS A 172 -14.05 12.74 14.78
N LEU A 173 -13.68 11.50 15.08
CA LEU A 173 -13.42 10.46 14.08
C LEU A 173 -14.55 9.41 14.10
N ILE A 174 -15.22 9.21 12.97
CA ILE A 174 -16.29 8.20 12.82
C ILE A 174 -15.76 7.00 12.03
N LEU A 175 -15.74 5.82 12.66
CA LEU A 175 -15.32 4.57 12.05
C LEU A 175 -16.56 3.78 11.63
N LEU A 176 -16.89 3.81 10.34
CA LEU A 176 -18.02 3.08 9.80
C LEU A 176 -17.54 1.78 9.13
N ASP A 177 -18.07 0.65 9.58
CA ASP A 177 -17.81 -0.65 8.97
C ASP A 177 -19.03 -1.57 9.14
N ASN A 178 -19.15 -2.60 8.29
CA ASN A 178 -20.16 -3.64 8.47
C ASN A 178 -19.63 -4.84 9.26
N TYR A 179 -18.30 -4.99 9.37
CA TYR A 179 -17.66 -6.08 10.08
C TYR A 179 -17.12 -5.63 11.45
N GLU A 180 -17.91 -5.93 12.49
CA GLU A 180 -17.72 -5.47 13.87
C GLU A 180 -16.33 -5.77 14.47
N ASN A 181 -15.77 -6.97 14.22
CA ASN A 181 -14.52 -7.39 14.84
C ASN A 181 -13.33 -6.54 14.38
N ASN A 182 -13.23 -6.25 13.08
CA ASN A 182 -12.10 -5.49 12.58
C ASN A 182 -12.15 -4.03 13.06
N VAL A 183 -13.32 -3.40 13.00
CA VAL A 183 -13.45 -2.00 13.43
C VAL A 183 -13.31 -1.85 14.94
N TYR A 184 -13.77 -2.84 15.73
CA TYR A 184 -13.51 -2.91 17.17
C TYR A 184 -12.01 -2.95 17.46
N ASN A 185 -11.25 -3.81 16.76
CA ASN A 185 -9.80 -3.91 16.95
C ASN A 185 -9.09 -2.58 16.66
N VAL A 186 -9.51 -1.86 15.60
CA VAL A 186 -8.96 -0.54 15.27
C VAL A 186 -9.27 0.47 16.38
N GLN A 187 -10.51 0.50 16.89
CA GLN A 187 -10.89 1.38 17.99
C GLN A 187 -10.05 1.11 19.25
N GLN A 188 -9.91 -0.16 19.65
CA GLN A 188 -9.10 -0.55 20.82
C GLN A 188 -7.64 -0.15 20.66
N GLU A 189 -7.06 -0.38 19.47
CA GLU A 189 -5.69 0.03 19.16
C GLU A 189 -5.48 1.53 19.34
N LEU A 190 -6.37 2.36 18.79
CA LEU A 190 -6.28 3.82 18.89
C LEU A 190 -6.45 4.31 20.33
N TRP A 191 -7.39 3.73 21.07
CA TRP A 191 -7.60 4.03 22.48
C TRP A 191 -6.37 3.73 23.34
N MET A 192 -5.80 2.53 23.21
CA MET A 192 -4.60 2.14 23.97
C MET A 192 -3.39 3.00 23.62
N LYS A 193 -3.24 3.40 22.35
CA LYS A 193 -2.07 4.13 21.87
C LYS A 193 -2.07 5.61 22.24
N TYR A 194 -3.24 6.22 22.34
CA TYR A 194 -3.39 7.68 22.51
C TYR A 194 -4.20 8.08 23.75
N ASP A 195 -4.35 7.17 24.71
CA ASP A 195 -4.97 7.42 26.03
C ASP A 195 -6.33 8.13 25.93
N ASN A 196 -7.16 7.69 24.97
CA ASN A 196 -8.52 8.20 24.73
C ASN A 196 -8.65 9.73 24.53
N GLN A 197 -7.63 10.39 23.98
CA GLN A 197 -7.60 11.86 23.88
C GLN A 197 -8.57 12.47 22.87
N LEU A 198 -8.94 11.75 21.80
CA LEU A 198 -9.88 12.22 20.78
C LEU A 198 -11.23 11.49 20.84
N ASP A 199 -12.29 12.25 20.54
CA ASP A 199 -13.65 11.75 20.41
C ASP A 199 -13.77 10.86 19.16
N MET A 200 -14.21 9.63 19.35
CA MET A 200 -14.27 8.61 18.32
C MET A 200 -15.48 7.70 18.51
N ASP A 201 -16.25 7.51 17.45
CA ASP A 201 -17.43 6.66 17.45
C ASP A 201 -17.31 5.54 16.40
N VAL A 202 -17.63 4.31 16.80
CA VAL A 202 -17.79 3.18 15.87
C VAL A 202 -19.25 3.08 15.44
N VAL A 203 -19.47 3.00 14.13
CA VAL A 203 -20.80 2.86 13.53
C VAL A 203 -20.87 1.57 12.74
N ILE A 204 -21.65 0.61 13.24
CA ILE A 204 -21.98 -0.58 12.47
C ILE A 204 -23.08 -0.24 11.46
N ALA A 205 -22.72 -0.28 10.18
CA ALA A 205 -23.62 -0.01 9.06
C ALA A 205 -23.10 -0.62 7.75
N ASN A 206 -24.03 -1.10 6.92
CA ASN A 206 -23.73 -1.51 5.55
C ASN A 206 -23.99 -0.35 4.59
N ILE A 207 -23.02 -0.03 3.72
CA ILE A 207 -23.15 1.07 2.74
C ILE A 207 -24.27 0.82 1.71
N ARG A 208 -24.74 -0.41 1.59
CA ARG A 208 -25.90 -0.79 0.75
C ARG A 208 -27.23 -0.28 1.31
N GLU A 209 -27.29 0.06 2.59
CA GLU A 209 -28.53 0.46 3.27
C GLU A 209 -28.68 1.99 3.33
N GLU A 210 -29.28 2.58 2.29
CA GLU A 210 -29.42 4.03 2.16
C GLU A 210 -30.11 4.69 3.39
N LYS A 211 -31.24 4.13 3.86
CA LYS A 211 -31.97 4.66 5.04
C LYS A 211 -31.12 4.67 6.32
N ARG A 212 -30.22 3.69 6.46
CA ARG A 212 -29.31 3.61 7.61
C ARG A 212 -28.24 4.70 7.49
N LEU A 213 -27.67 4.87 6.30
CA LEU A 213 -26.72 5.94 6.01
C LEU A 213 -27.34 7.33 6.22
N GLU A 214 -28.57 7.58 5.76
CA GLU A 214 -29.27 8.86 5.98
C GLU A 214 -29.37 9.22 7.47
N LYS A 215 -29.73 8.25 8.33
CA LYS A 215 -29.77 8.46 9.79
C LYS A 215 -28.39 8.74 10.37
N VAL A 216 -27.36 8.03 9.92
CA VAL A 216 -25.98 8.21 10.38
C VAL A 216 -25.45 9.59 9.97
N PHE A 217 -25.58 9.97 8.70
CA PHE A 217 -25.12 11.26 8.19
C PHE A 217 -25.89 12.43 8.83
N SER A 218 -27.20 12.27 9.05
CA SER A 218 -28.00 13.28 9.77
C SER A 218 -27.57 13.46 11.22
N LYS A 219 -27.17 12.38 11.90
CA LYS A 219 -26.69 12.41 13.28
C LYS A 219 -25.30 13.05 13.40
N TYR A 220 -24.36 12.63 12.56
CA TYR A 220 -22.95 12.98 12.72
C TYR A 220 -22.51 14.20 11.91
N ARG A 221 -23.19 14.51 10.80
CA ARG A 221 -22.86 15.63 9.89
C ARG A 221 -21.35 15.73 9.59
N PRO A 222 -20.75 14.67 8.99
CA PRO A 222 -19.32 14.68 8.72
C PRO A 222 -18.94 15.80 7.76
N ASN A 223 -17.82 16.46 8.02
CA ASN A 223 -17.22 17.42 7.09
C ASN A 223 -16.49 16.69 5.97
N ILE A 224 -15.82 15.58 6.29
CA ILE A 224 -14.97 14.84 5.36
C ILE A 224 -15.35 13.36 5.41
N VAL A 225 -15.46 12.74 4.24
CA VAL A 225 -15.68 11.30 4.11
C VAL A 225 -14.55 10.67 3.29
N PHE A 226 -13.80 9.75 3.91
CA PHE A 226 -12.91 8.84 3.20
C PHE A 226 -13.62 7.51 2.97
N HIS A 227 -13.82 7.14 1.71
CA HIS A 227 -14.53 5.93 1.34
C HIS A 227 -13.59 4.79 0.92
N ALA A 228 -13.33 3.87 1.85
CA ALA A 228 -12.47 2.69 1.67
C ALA A 228 -13.25 1.36 1.69
N ALA A 229 -14.58 1.38 1.86
CA ALA A 229 -15.42 0.18 1.83
C ALA A 229 -15.62 -0.34 0.40
N ALA A 230 -15.06 -1.50 0.07
CA ALA A 230 -15.24 -2.16 -1.22
C ALA A 230 -14.90 -3.66 -1.13
N HIS A 231 -15.47 -4.46 -2.03
CA HIS A 231 -14.94 -5.78 -2.33
C HIS A 231 -13.79 -5.66 -3.35
N LYS A 232 -12.63 -6.24 -3.01
CA LYS A 232 -11.39 -6.09 -3.79
C LYS A 232 -10.85 -7.38 -4.42
N HIS A 233 -11.33 -8.55 -4.01
CA HIS A 233 -10.76 -9.82 -4.46
C HIS A 233 -11.28 -10.20 -5.83
N VAL A 234 -10.45 -10.01 -6.87
CA VAL A 234 -10.81 -10.29 -8.27
C VAL A 234 -11.45 -11.67 -8.45
N PRO A 235 -10.87 -12.80 -8.00
CA PRO A 235 -11.49 -14.11 -8.22
C PRO A 235 -12.87 -14.26 -7.57
N LEU A 236 -13.06 -13.66 -6.39
CA LEU A 236 -14.35 -13.69 -5.70
C LEU A 236 -15.39 -12.85 -6.43
N MET A 237 -15.00 -11.71 -7.00
CA MET A 237 -15.91 -10.81 -7.71
C MET A 237 -16.21 -11.27 -9.14
N GLU A 238 -15.32 -12.03 -9.77
CA GLU A 238 -15.63 -12.77 -11.00
C GLU A 238 -16.70 -13.86 -10.72
N ALA A 239 -16.60 -14.54 -9.59
CA ALA A 239 -17.57 -15.56 -9.18
C ALA A 239 -18.89 -14.96 -8.65
N ASN A 240 -18.87 -13.71 -8.16
CA ASN A 240 -20.03 -13.02 -7.58
C ASN A 240 -20.19 -11.60 -8.16
N PRO A 241 -20.49 -11.44 -9.48
CA PRO A 241 -20.55 -10.13 -10.11
C PRO A 241 -21.68 -9.24 -9.56
N THR A 242 -22.81 -9.83 -9.19
CA THR A 242 -23.98 -9.12 -8.63
C THR A 242 -23.62 -8.45 -7.31
N GLU A 243 -22.92 -9.15 -6.42
CA GLU A 243 -22.45 -8.61 -5.15
C GLU A 243 -21.36 -7.53 -5.34
N ALA A 244 -20.48 -7.69 -6.33
CA ALA A 244 -19.52 -6.64 -6.70
C ALA A 244 -20.23 -5.34 -7.06
N VAL A 245 -21.29 -5.42 -7.88
CA VAL A 245 -22.10 -4.27 -8.30
C VAL A 245 -22.85 -3.65 -7.13
N LYS A 246 -23.59 -4.45 -6.35
CA LYS A 246 -24.36 -3.96 -5.20
C LYS A 246 -23.48 -3.21 -4.20
N ASN A 247 -22.30 -3.74 -3.90
CA ASN A 247 -21.41 -3.13 -2.92
C ASN A 247 -20.59 -1.97 -3.50
N ASN A 248 -19.85 -2.19 -4.60
CA ASN A 248 -18.88 -1.21 -5.09
C ASN A 248 -19.50 -0.09 -5.92
N VAL A 249 -20.65 -0.32 -6.57
CA VAL A 249 -21.33 0.69 -7.39
C VAL A 249 -22.43 1.35 -6.57
N PHE A 250 -23.43 0.56 -6.14
CA PHE A 250 -24.59 1.13 -5.46
C PHE A 250 -24.31 1.53 -4.02
N GLY A 251 -23.44 0.80 -3.31
CA GLY A 251 -22.95 1.23 -2.00
C GLY A 251 -22.21 2.58 -2.07
N THR A 252 -21.37 2.79 -3.09
CA THR A 252 -20.76 4.11 -3.34
C THR A 252 -21.82 5.14 -3.72
N ARG A 253 -22.75 4.85 -4.64
CA ARG A 253 -23.84 5.78 -5.03
C ARG A 253 -24.66 6.25 -3.82
N ASN A 254 -24.97 5.35 -2.88
CA ASN A 254 -25.69 5.71 -1.66
C ASN A 254 -24.89 6.71 -0.82
N LEU A 255 -23.58 6.49 -0.67
CA LEU A 255 -22.70 7.41 0.05
C LEU A 255 -22.59 8.78 -0.63
N LEU A 256 -22.51 8.82 -1.97
CA LEU A 256 -22.52 10.07 -2.73
C LEU A 256 -23.83 10.84 -2.50
N ASN A 257 -24.97 10.14 -2.62
CA ASN A 257 -26.30 10.71 -2.35
C ASN A 257 -26.41 11.35 -0.97
N VAL A 258 -26.05 10.61 0.09
CA VAL A 258 -26.20 11.14 1.46
C VAL A 258 -25.16 12.21 1.78
N SER A 259 -23.98 12.17 1.16
CA SER A 259 -22.95 13.20 1.33
C SER A 259 -23.39 14.52 0.72
N ASP A 260 -23.90 14.48 -0.51
CA ASP A 260 -24.48 15.63 -1.20
C ASP A 260 -25.65 16.24 -0.41
N LYS A 261 -26.66 15.42 -0.05
CA LYS A 261 -27.83 15.85 0.74
C LYS A 261 -27.45 16.49 2.08
N CYS A 262 -26.36 16.04 2.71
CA CYS A 262 -25.95 16.55 4.02
C CYS A 262 -24.95 17.71 3.96
N GLY A 263 -24.46 18.08 2.77
CA GLY A 263 -23.47 19.13 2.58
C GLY A 263 -22.11 18.77 3.16
N VAL A 264 -21.60 17.57 2.86
CA VAL A 264 -20.22 17.19 3.17
C VAL A 264 -19.27 18.15 2.44
N ASP A 265 -18.20 18.61 3.09
CA ASP A 265 -17.22 19.52 2.45
C ASP A 265 -16.44 18.75 1.36
N LYS A 266 -15.93 17.56 1.70
CA LYS A 266 -15.10 16.76 0.79
C LYS A 266 -15.31 15.26 0.93
N PHE A 267 -15.42 14.57 -0.21
CA PHE A 267 -15.56 13.12 -0.29
C PHE A 267 -14.42 12.53 -1.12
N VAL A 268 -13.65 11.62 -0.52
CA VAL A 268 -12.48 10.98 -1.14
C VAL A 268 -12.73 9.49 -1.32
N LEU A 269 -12.91 9.05 -2.56
CA LEU A 269 -13.02 7.64 -2.93
C LEU A 269 -11.63 7.00 -3.03
N ILE A 270 -11.40 5.90 -2.31
CA ILE A 270 -10.26 5.02 -2.55
C ILE A 270 -10.54 4.19 -3.81
N SER A 271 -9.75 4.40 -4.85
CA SER A 271 -9.80 3.62 -6.10
C SER A 271 -8.54 2.77 -6.27
N THR A 272 -8.36 2.19 -7.46
CA THR A 272 -7.32 1.19 -7.74
C THR A 272 -6.86 1.27 -9.19
N ASP A 273 -5.61 0.91 -9.44
CA ASP A 273 -5.07 0.67 -10.78
C ASP A 273 -5.95 -0.26 -11.65
N LYS A 274 -6.69 -1.20 -11.05
CA LYS A 274 -7.57 -2.13 -11.79
C LYS A 274 -8.79 -1.47 -12.41
N ALA A 275 -9.10 -0.22 -12.03
CA ALA A 275 -10.12 0.59 -12.70
C ALA A 275 -9.65 1.09 -14.08
N VAL A 276 -8.33 1.01 -14.36
CA VAL A 276 -7.72 1.40 -15.62
C VAL A 276 -7.77 0.25 -16.61
N ASN A 277 -8.40 0.47 -17.78
CA ASN A 277 -8.66 -0.52 -18.82
C ASN A 277 -9.07 -1.88 -18.23
N PRO A 278 -10.16 -1.94 -17.45
CA PRO A 278 -10.42 -3.07 -16.58
C PRO A 278 -10.55 -4.37 -17.38
N THR A 279 -10.04 -5.46 -16.83
CA THR A 279 -10.21 -6.83 -17.38
C THR A 279 -10.98 -7.75 -16.45
N ASN A 280 -11.45 -7.23 -15.32
CA ASN A 280 -12.26 -7.94 -14.34
C ASN A 280 -13.40 -7.06 -13.83
N ILE A 281 -14.44 -7.72 -13.31
CA ILE A 281 -15.65 -7.10 -12.76
C ILE A 281 -15.32 -6.18 -11.59
N MET A 282 -14.38 -6.57 -10.71
CA MET A 282 -13.97 -5.74 -9.58
C MET A 282 -13.45 -4.38 -10.07
N GLY A 283 -12.50 -4.38 -11.01
CA GLY A 283 -11.97 -3.18 -11.64
C GLY A 283 -13.04 -2.37 -12.36
N ALA A 284 -13.92 -3.03 -13.13
CA ALA A 284 -14.99 -2.36 -13.86
C ALA A 284 -16.00 -1.66 -12.92
N THR A 285 -16.36 -2.28 -11.78
CA THR A 285 -17.23 -1.64 -10.78
C THR A 285 -16.57 -0.43 -10.13
N LYS A 286 -15.26 -0.48 -9.88
CA LYS A 286 -14.49 0.68 -9.38
C LYS A 286 -14.38 1.80 -10.42
N ARG A 287 -14.21 1.46 -11.69
CA ARG A 287 -14.26 2.42 -12.80
C ARG A 287 -15.61 3.11 -12.88
N LEU A 288 -16.71 2.37 -12.73
CA LEU A 288 -18.05 2.96 -12.69
C LEU A 288 -18.25 3.87 -11.47
N ALA A 289 -17.68 3.51 -10.30
CA ALA A 289 -17.68 4.38 -9.13
C ALA A 289 -16.91 5.70 -9.36
N GLU A 290 -15.82 5.69 -10.12
CA GLU A 290 -15.12 6.93 -10.53
C GLU A 290 -15.97 7.79 -11.47
N LYS A 291 -16.69 7.19 -12.42
CA LYS A 291 -17.63 7.94 -13.26
C LYS A 291 -18.71 8.63 -12.41
N LEU A 292 -19.23 7.93 -11.39
CA LEU A 292 -20.18 8.53 -10.45
C LEU A 292 -19.58 9.71 -9.67
N ILE A 293 -18.33 9.63 -9.23
CA ILE A 293 -17.63 10.74 -8.56
C ILE A 293 -17.67 12.01 -9.42
N GLN A 294 -17.32 11.88 -10.70
CA GLN A 294 -17.28 13.03 -11.63
C GLN A 294 -18.69 13.60 -11.88
N ILE A 295 -19.68 12.73 -12.11
CA ILE A 295 -21.08 13.13 -12.36
C ILE A 295 -21.70 13.85 -11.16
N TYR A 296 -21.43 13.39 -9.93
CA TYR A 296 -21.96 14.04 -8.73
C TYR A 296 -21.27 15.37 -8.47
N ASN A 297 -19.96 15.46 -8.74
CA ASN A 297 -19.22 16.70 -8.56
C ASN A 297 -19.75 17.86 -9.40
N GLU A 298 -20.19 17.60 -10.63
CA GLU A 298 -20.70 18.65 -11.55
C GLU A 298 -21.87 19.45 -10.98
N ASN A 299 -22.66 18.88 -10.07
CA ASN A 299 -23.92 19.46 -9.61
C ASN A 299 -24.06 19.47 -8.07
N SER A 300 -22.97 19.31 -7.35
CA SER A 300 -22.94 19.30 -5.88
C SER A 300 -22.08 20.45 -5.35
N SER A 301 -22.37 20.91 -4.13
CA SER A 301 -21.44 21.74 -3.35
C SER A 301 -20.36 20.91 -2.64
N THR A 302 -20.46 19.58 -2.68
CA THR A 302 -19.47 18.65 -2.12
C THR A 302 -18.39 18.40 -3.16
N ASP A 303 -17.13 18.57 -2.76
CA ASP A 303 -15.99 18.17 -3.61
C ASP A 303 -15.87 16.65 -3.61
N PHE A 304 -16.24 16.00 -4.72
CA PHE A 304 -16.09 14.57 -4.90
C PHE A 304 -14.81 14.28 -5.69
N VAL A 305 -13.91 13.50 -5.11
CA VAL A 305 -12.66 13.09 -5.76
C VAL A 305 -12.38 11.60 -5.57
N ALA A 306 -11.54 11.04 -6.43
CA ALA A 306 -11.04 9.69 -6.27
C ALA A 306 -9.51 9.65 -6.34
N VAL A 307 -8.89 8.69 -5.64
CA VAL A 307 -7.44 8.48 -5.67
C VAL A 307 -7.15 7.05 -6.07
N ARG A 308 -6.43 6.87 -7.19
CA ARG A 308 -5.94 5.58 -7.68
C ARG A 308 -4.52 5.33 -7.21
N PHE A 309 -4.30 4.10 -6.78
CA PHE A 309 -2.98 3.55 -6.55
C PHE A 309 -2.99 2.03 -6.78
N GLY A 310 -1.79 1.47 -6.91
CA GLY A 310 -1.60 0.05 -7.15
C GLY A 310 -1.70 -0.80 -5.89
N ASN A 311 -0.94 -1.89 -5.86
CA ASN A 311 -0.95 -2.79 -4.72
C ASN A 311 -0.32 -2.12 -3.49
N VAL A 312 -0.83 -2.50 -2.34
CA VAL A 312 -0.27 -2.09 -1.05
C VAL A 312 0.26 -3.32 -0.32
N LEU A 313 1.52 -3.21 0.11
CA LEU A 313 2.26 -4.31 0.71
C LEU A 313 1.62 -4.80 2.01
N GLY A 314 1.61 -6.11 2.23
CA GLY A 314 1.08 -6.71 3.46
C GLY A 314 -0.44 -6.59 3.65
N SER A 315 -1.19 -6.09 2.67
CA SER A 315 -2.64 -5.93 2.80
C SER A 315 -3.37 -7.27 2.98
N ASN A 316 -4.52 -7.28 3.66
CA ASN A 316 -5.27 -8.49 3.98
C ASN A 316 -5.60 -9.28 2.70
N GLY A 317 -5.33 -10.58 2.73
CA GLY A 317 -5.57 -11.51 1.62
C GLY A 317 -4.74 -11.22 0.35
N SER A 318 -3.63 -10.49 0.47
CA SER A 318 -2.70 -10.25 -0.64
C SER A 318 -1.62 -11.33 -0.76
N VAL A 319 -0.77 -11.20 -1.76
CA VAL A 319 0.27 -12.18 -2.10
C VAL A 319 1.33 -12.35 -1.00
N VAL A 320 1.68 -11.27 -0.29
CA VAL A 320 2.72 -11.32 0.76
C VAL A 320 2.27 -12.18 1.96
N PRO A 321 1.09 -11.97 2.57
CA PRO A 321 0.57 -12.91 3.58
C PRO A 321 0.46 -14.35 3.09
N LEU A 322 0.05 -14.57 1.84
CA LEU A 322 -0.04 -15.91 1.25
C LEU A 322 1.34 -16.58 1.21
N PHE A 323 2.36 -15.92 0.65
CA PHE A 323 3.72 -16.44 0.59
C PHE A 323 4.27 -16.72 1.98
N LYS A 324 4.05 -15.81 2.94
CA LYS A 324 4.47 -16.02 4.34
C LYS A 324 3.86 -17.29 4.92
N SER A 325 2.55 -17.53 4.69
CA SER A 325 1.87 -18.73 5.17
C SER A 325 2.37 -20.00 4.48
N GLN A 326 2.62 -19.95 3.16
CA GLN A 326 3.16 -21.07 2.38
C GLN A 326 4.57 -21.44 2.83
N ILE A 327 5.44 -20.45 3.03
CA ILE A 327 6.80 -20.65 3.53
C ILE A 327 6.79 -21.26 4.93
N GLN A 328 5.94 -20.75 5.83
CA GLN A 328 5.78 -21.30 7.18
C GLN A 328 5.27 -22.75 7.17
N ALA A 329 4.51 -23.14 6.15
CA ALA A 329 4.04 -24.51 5.95
C ALA A 329 5.05 -25.43 5.24
N GLY A 330 6.23 -24.92 4.85
CA GLY A 330 7.27 -25.69 4.14
C GLY A 330 7.17 -25.66 2.61
N GLY A 331 6.31 -24.81 2.03
CA GLY A 331 6.13 -24.68 0.59
C GLY A 331 5.14 -25.68 -0.04
N PRO A 332 5.03 -25.69 -1.38
CA PRO A 332 5.66 -24.75 -2.31
C PRO A 332 5.04 -23.35 -2.24
N VAL A 333 5.80 -22.34 -2.69
CA VAL A 333 5.26 -20.99 -2.91
C VAL A 333 4.63 -20.93 -4.30
N THR A 334 3.39 -20.43 -4.40
CA THR A 334 2.64 -20.44 -5.67
C THR A 334 2.65 -19.07 -6.35
N VAL A 335 3.29 -18.95 -7.51
CA VAL A 335 3.30 -17.72 -8.33
C VAL A 335 2.38 -17.92 -9.53
N THR A 336 1.55 -16.94 -9.89
CA THR A 336 0.60 -17.12 -11.01
C THR A 336 1.30 -17.20 -12.36
N HIS A 337 2.25 -16.31 -12.63
CA HIS A 337 3.05 -16.32 -13.85
C HIS A 337 4.44 -15.75 -13.60
N LYS A 338 5.46 -16.29 -14.27
CA LYS A 338 6.87 -15.88 -14.08
C LYS A 338 7.10 -14.38 -14.34
N ASP A 339 6.47 -13.87 -15.39
CA ASP A 339 6.63 -12.47 -15.83
C ASP A 339 5.62 -11.50 -15.21
N ILE A 340 4.80 -11.93 -14.24
CA ILE A 340 3.79 -11.04 -13.65
C ILE A 340 4.45 -9.98 -12.78
N ILE A 341 4.10 -8.71 -13.04
CA ILE A 341 4.60 -7.58 -12.26
C ILE A 341 3.46 -6.80 -11.62
N ARG A 342 3.72 -6.23 -10.46
CA ARG A 342 2.81 -5.32 -9.76
C ARG A 342 3.58 -4.14 -9.22
N TYR A 343 2.90 -3.00 -9.13
CA TYR A 343 3.43 -1.84 -8.44
C TYR A 343 3.04 -1.91 -6.98
N PHE A 344 3.98 -1.64 -6.09
CA PHE A 344 3.76 -1.68 -4.65
C PHE A 344 4.13 -0.37 -4.00
N MET A 345 3.41 -0.03 -2.95
CA MET A 345 3.79 0.97 -1.96
C MET A 345 3.44 0.45 -0.57
N THR A 346 3.96 1.09 0.47
CA THR A 346 3.59 0.72 1.86
C THR A 346 2.21 1.29 2.21
N ILE A 347 1.51 0.67 3.18
CA ILE A 347 0.18 1.16 3.62
C ILE A 347 0.26 2.59 4.14
N PRO A 348 1.23 2.96 5.01
CA PRO A 348 1.31 4.33 5.51
C PRO A 348 1.58 5.35 4.39
N GLU A 349 2.42 4.99 3.42
CA GLU A 349 2.73 5.85 2.26
C GLU A 349 1.48 6.11 1.41
N ALA A 350 0.71 5.07 1.09
CA ALA A 350 -0.51 5.19 0.30
C ALA A 350 -1.52 6.13 0.95
N VAL A 351 -1.78 5.91 2.24
CA VAL A 351 -2.76 6.70 3.01
C VAL A 351 -2.33 8.15 3.13
N ALA A 352 -1.04 8.41 3.37
CA ALA A 352 -0.55 9.77 3.48
C ALA A 352 -0.71 10.55 2.17
N LEU A 353 -0.40 9.91 1.03
CA LEU A 353 -0.61 10.50 -0.29
C LEU A 353 -2.10 10.69 -0.63
N VAL A 354 -2.98 9.78 -0.20
CA VAL A 354 -4.43 9.96 -0.31
C VAL A 354 -4.90 11.20 0.46
N MET A 355 -4.42 11.38 1.69
CA MET A 355 -4.77 12.54 2.51
C MET A 355 -4.24 13.84 1.91
N GLN A 356 -3.02 13.82 1.36
CA GLN A 356 -2.45 14.94 0.61
C GLN A 356 -3.27 15.28 -0.65
N ALA A 357 -3.71 14.26 -1.40
CA ALA A 357 -4.57 14.42 -2.57
C ALA A 357 -5.93 15.04 -2.19
N GLY A 358 -6.53 14.56 -1.09
CA GLY A 358 -7.75 15.16 -0.52
C GLY A 358 -7.56 16.62 -0.13
N ALA A 359 -6.43 16.98 0.48
CA ALA A 359 -6.15 18.36 0.88
C ALA A 359 -5.96 19.33 -0.32
N MET A 360 -5.48 18.85 -1.47
CA MET A 360 -5.29 19.67 -2.68
C MET A 360 -6.49 19.69 -3.64
N ALA A 361 -7.44 18.79 -3.46
CA ALA A 361 -8.59 18.61 -4.35
C ALA A 361 -9.48 19.85 -4.42
N SER A 362 -9.96 20.18 -5.62
CA SER A 362 -10.96 21.22 -5.88
C SER A 362 -12.28 20.67 -6.43
N GLY A 363 -12.42 19.34 -6.51
CA GLY A 363 -13.63 18.65 -6.96
C GLY A 363 -13.49 18.06 -8.37
N GLY A 364 -13.94 16.82 -8.53
CA GLY A 364 -14.04 16.12 -9.82
C GLY A 364 -12.74 15.46 -10.29
N GLU A 365 -11.63 15.67 -9.57
CA GLU A 365 -10.35 15.08 -9.93
C GLU A 365 -10.29 13.58 -9.64
N ILE A 366 -9.66 12.85 -10.56
CA ILE A 366 -9.20 11.49 -10.35
C ILE A 366 -7.69 11.54 -10.23
N PHE A 367 -7.20 11.48 -8.99
CA PHE A 367 -5.79 11.48 -8.68
C PHE A 367 -5.17 10.12 -8.96
N VAL A 368 -3.91 10.12 -9.41
CA VAL A 368 -3.11 8.92 -9.61
C VAL A 368 -1.79 9.09 -8.89
N LEU A 369 -1.47 8.13 -8.02
CA LEU A 369 -0.23 8.14 -7.25
C LEU A 369 0.92 7.54 -8.05
N ASP A 370 2.10 8.12 -7.91
CA ASP A 370 3.34 7.51 -8.43
C ASP A 370 3.67 6.23 -7.64
N MET A 371 3.55 5.09 -8.32
CA MET A 371 3.84 3.79 -7.75
C MET A 371 5.27 3.30 -8.01
N GLY A 372 6.12 4.12 -8.62
CA GLY A 372 7.55 3.86 -8.80
C GLY A 372 7.82 2.64 -9.67
N ASP A 373 8.96 2.01 -9.46
CA ASP A 373 9.36 0.86 -10.29
C ASP A 373 8.49 -0.38 -9.97
N PRO A 374 8.01 -1.11 -10.99
CA PRO A 374 7.24 -2.32 -10.77
C PRO A 374 8.12 -3.45 -10.23
N VAL A 375 7.50 -4.38 -9.52
CA VAL A 375 8.15 -5.54 -8.90
C VAL A 375 7.62 -6.82 -9.54
N LYS A 376 8.52 -7.70 -10.01
CA LYS A 376 8.18 -9.06 -10.43
C LYS A 376 7.76 -9.88 -9.21
N ILE A 377 6.63 -10.57 -9.32
CA ILE A 377 6.12 -11.38 -8.20
C ILE A 377 7.00 -12.62 -7.97
N ASP A 378 7.68 -13.14 -9.00
CA ASP A 378 8.70 -14.19 -8.85
C ASP A 378 9.87 -13.70 -7.97
N ASP A 379 10.43 -12.53 -8.27
CA ASP A 379 11.51 -11.94 -7.46
C ASP A 379 11.06 -11.71 -6.01
N LEU A 380 9.82 -11.25 -5.83
CA LEU A 380 9.21 -11.10 -4.51
C LEU A 380 9.14 -12.43 -3.75
N ALA A 381 8.67 -13.51 -4.39
CA ALA A 381 8.58 -14.85 -3.81
C ALA A 381 9.97 -15.36 -3.37
N ARG A 382 10.95 -15.29 -4.28
CA ARG A 382 12.35 -15.70 -4.02
C ARG A 382 12.94 -14.91 -2.86
N ASN A 383 12.70 -13.61 -2.80
CA ASN A 383 13.18 -12.77 -1.72
C ASN A 383 12.49 -13.09 -0.39
N MET A 384 11.21 -13.44 -0.37
CA MET A 384 10.53 -13.85 0.87
C MET A 384 11.04 -15.20 1.40
N ILE A 385 11.32 -16.16 0.51
CA ILE A 385 11.93 -17.45 0.88
C ILE A 385 13.30 -17.21 1.53
N ARG A 386 14.16 -16.41 0.89
CA ARG A 386 15.47 -16.02 1.44
C ARG A 386 15.35 -15.27 2.78
N LEU A 387 14.36 -14.39 2.93
CA LEU A 387 14.14 -13.66 4.20
C LEU A 387 13.78 -14.61 5.34
N SER A 388 13.19 -15.75 5.01
CA SER A 388 12.78 -16.77 5.96
C SER A 388 13.91 -17.77 6.28
N GLY A 389 15.11 -17.56 5.72
CA GLY A 389 16.30 -18.39 5.96
C GLY A 389 16.41 -19.63 5.07
N PHE A 390 15.65 -19.69 3.98
CA PHE A 390 15.62 -20.82 3.05
C PHE A 390 16.21 -20.44 1.67
N GLU A 391 16.73 -21.41 0.94
CA GLU A 391 17.19 -21.27 -0.44
C GLU A 391 16.06 -21.58 -1.44
N PRO A 392 15.65 -20.63 -2.31
CA PRO A 392 14.61 -20.87 -3.31
C PRO A 392 15.00 -21.97 -4.30
N ASP A 393 14.03 -22.82 -4.65
CA ASP A 393 14.19 -23.99 -5.54
C ASP A 393 15.17 -25.07 -5.02
N VAL A 394 15.58 -24.99 -3.75
CA VAL A 394 16.38 -26.01 -3.05
C VAL A 394 15.66 -26.46 -1.79
N ASP A 395 15.38 -25.52 -0.89
CA ASP A 395 14.63 -25.78 0.34
C ASP A 395 13.12 -25.63 0.13
N ILE A 396 12.71 -24.67 -0.71
CA ILE A 396 11.31 -24.36 -1.00
C ILE A 396 11.13 -24.11 -2.51
N ASP A 397 10.31 -24.94 -3.14
CA ASP A 397 9.96 -24.82 -4.56
C ASP A 397 9.05 -23.61 -4.84
N ILE A 398 9.24 -23.00 -6.00
CA ILE A 398 8.29 -22.06 -6.59
C ILE A 398 7.51 -22.75 -7.72
N VAL A 399 6.19 -22.84 -7.55
CA VAL A 399 5.29 -23.47 -8.53
C VAL A 399 4.48 -22.42 -9.26
N TYR A 400 4.50 -22.46 -10.60
CA TYR A 400 3.70 -21.58 -11.43
C TYR A 400 2.31 -22.15 -11.67
N THR A 401 1.26 -21.44 -11.24
CA THR A 401 -0.13 -21.95 -11.27
C THR A 401 -0.95 -21.48 -12.48
N GLY A 402 -0.40 -20.59 -13.30
CA GLY A 402 -1.14 -19.91 -14.36
C GLY A 402 -1.87 -18.66 -13.89
N LEU A 403 -2.20 -17.78 -14.84
CA LEU A 403 -3.00 -16.58 -14.58
C LEU A 403 -4.44 -16.96 -14.22
N ARG A 404 -5.01 -16.26 -13.25
CA ARG A 404 -6.41 -16.45 -12.85
C ARG A 404 -7.36 -15.71 -13.79
N PRO A 405 -8.65 -16.10 -13.87
CA PRO A 405 -9.66 -15.32 -14.58
C PRO A 405 -9.66 -13.87 -14.12
N GLY A 406 -9.73 -12.94 -15.07
CA GLY A 406 -9.72 -11.50 -14.79
C GLY A 406 -8.34 -10.86 -14.59
N GLU A 407 -7.28 -11.65 -14.44
CA GLU A 407 -5.96 -11.17 -14.02
C GLU A 407 -5.10 -10.69 -15.21
N LYS A 408 -4.51 -9.51 -15.07
CA LYS A 408 -3.53 -8.96 -16.01
C LYS A 408 -2.11 -9.44 -15.68
N LEU A 409 -1.29 -9.64 -16.71
CA LEU A 409 0.15 -9.83 -16.51
C LEU A 409 0.83 -8.54 -16.00
N TYR A 410 0.38 -7.40 -16.51
CA TYR A 410 0.88 -6.05 -16.18
C TYR A 410 -0.31 -5.14 -15.85
N GLU A 411 -0.25 -4.44 -14.72
CA GLU A 411 -1.23 -3.39 -14.42
C GLU A 411 -0.81 -2.08 -15.07
N GLU A 412 -1.79 -1.26 -15.42
CA GLU A 412 -1.59 0.09 -15.95
C GLU A 412 -1.99 1.08 -14.87
N LEU A 413 -1.21 2.15 -14.68
CA LEU A 413 -1.59 3.20 -13.74
C LEU A 413 -2.59 4.20 -14.36
N LEU A 414 -2.65 4.28 -15.69
CA LEU A 414 -3.39 5.31 -16.44
C LEU A 414 -3.89 4.82 -17.80
N MET A 415 -5.02 5.37 -18.25
CA MET A 415 -5.50 5.19 -19.62
C MET A 415 -4.79 6.19 -20.56
N ALA A 416 -4.51 5.78 -21.79
CA ALA A 416 -3.89 6.66 -22.80
C ALA A 416 -4.72 7.94 -23.06
N GLU A 417 -6.04 7.84 -22.96
CA GLU A 417 -6.99 8.93 -23.21
C GLU A 417 -7.05 9.96 -22.08
N GLU A 418 -6.74 9.56 -20.84
CA GLU A 418 -6.83 10.43 -19.66
C GLU A 418 -5.64 11.39 -19.58
N GLY A 419 -4.47 11.04 -20.12
CA GLY A 419 -3.24 11.81 -19.95
C GLY A 419 -2.87 12.06 -18.47
N LEU A 420 -1.84 12.87 -18.23
CA LEU A 420 -1.46 13.29 -16.88
C LEU A 420 -1.25 14.80 -16.80
N LYS A 421 -1.91 15.42 -15.83
CA LYS A 421 -1.57 16.75 -15.35
C LYS A 421 -0.74 16.62 -14.06
N VAL A 422 0.43 17.25 -14.05
CA VAL A 422 1.29 17.34 -12.86
C VAL A 422 0.63 18.24 -11.83
N THR A 423 0.69 17.85 -10.55
CA THR A 423 0.26 18.69 -9.42
C THR A 423 1.46 19.37 -8.77
N ASP A 424 1.22 20.21 -7.76
CA ASP A 424 2.30 20.78 -6.95
C ASP A 424 3.11 19.71 -6.18
N HIS A 425 2.60 18.48 -6.09
CA HIS A 425 3.27 17.35 -5.48
C HIS A 425 3.79 16.37 -6.54
N ASN A 426 5.10 16.14 -6.57
CA ASN A 426 5.79 15.34 -7.60
C ASN A 426 5.34 13.87 -7.74
N LYS A 427 4.74 13.29 -6.70
CA LYS A 427 4.18 11.91 -6.71
C LYS A 427 2.66 11.83 -6.87
N ILE A 428 1.98 12.95 -7.16
CA ILE A 428 0.53 12.99 -7.33
C ILE A 428 0.23 13.63 -8.68
N PHE A 429 -0.57 12.94 -9.50
CA PHE A 429 -1.00 13.44 -10.79
C PHE A 429 -2.53 13.44 -10.89
N ILE A 430 -3.09 14.21 -11.82
CA ILE A 430 -4.52 14.26 -12.09
C ILE A 430 -4.78 13.71 -13.50
N GLY A 431 -5.67 12.73 -13.63
CA GLY A 431 -6.21 12.28 -14.90
C GLY A 431 -7.23 13.30 -15.46
N ARG A 432 -7.31 13.46 -16.78
CA ARG A 432 -8.28 14.37 -17.40
C ARG A 432 -9.71 13.90 -17.13
N PRO A 433 -10.63 14.82 -16.81
CA PRO A 433 -12.06 14.52 -16.78
C PRO A 433 -12.53 13.97 -18.13
N GLN A 434 -13.44 13.01 -18.08
CA GLN A 434 -14.15 12.52 -19.26
C GLN A 434 -15.54 13.14 -19.30
N GLU A 435 -16.03 13.44 -20.50
CA GLU A 435 -17.41 13.88 -20.69
C GLU A 435 -18.33 12.67 -20.74
N PHE A 436 -19.46 12.75 -20.03
CA PHE A 436 -20.44 11.68 -19.97
C PHE A 436 -21.85 12.18 -20.27
N ASN A 437 -22.65 11.36 -20.95
CA ASN A 437 -24.09 11.58 -20.98
C ASN A 437 -24.69 11.10 -19.65
N ARG A 438 -24.98 12.05 -18.76
CA ARG A 438 -25.52 11.79 -17.42
C ARG A 438 -26.83 10.99 -17.46
N GLU A 439 -27.78 11.40 -18.31
CA GLU A 439 -29.10 10.75 -18.39
C GLU A 439 -28.97 9.29 -18.84
N GLU A 440 -28.13 9.04 -19.83
CA GLU A 440 -27.84 7.70 -20.32
C GLU A 440 -27.22 6.81 -19.22
N ILE A 441 -26.23 7.32 -18.49
CA ILE A 441 -25.60 6.58 -17.40
C ILE A 441 -26.60 6.25 -16.30
N PHE A 442 -27.43 7.20 -15.87
CA PHE A 442 -28.43 6.94 -14.83
C PHE A 442 -29.49 5.92 -15.29
N SER A 443 -29.94 5.98 -16.54
CA SER A 443 -30.86 4.98 -17.10
C SER A 443 -30.24 3.58 -17.09
N GLN A 444 -28.99 3.46 -17.55
CA GLN A 444 -28.26 2.18 -17.55
C GLN A 444 -27.97 1.68 -16.13
N LEU A 445 -27.76 2.58 -15.15
CA LEU A 445 -27.59 2.21 -13.75
C LEU A 445 -28.86 1.64 -13.14
N GLU A 446 -30.05 2.14 -13.49
CA GLU A 446 -31.31 1.55 -13.01
C GLU A 446 -31.52 0.16 -13.61
N GLU A 447 -31.20 -0.05 -14.89
CA GLU A 447 -31.19 -1.41 -15.47
C GLU A 447 -30.19 -2.34 -14.79
N LEU A 448 -28.99 -1.82 -14.46
CA LEU A 448 -27.94 -2.57 -13.77
C LEU A 448 -28.39 -2.95 -12.36
N LYS A 449 -29.09 -2.04 -11.67
CA LYS A 449 -29.64 -2.29 -10.34
C LYS A 449 -30.64 -3.42 -10.36
N LEU A 450 -31.63 -3.35 -11.25
CA LEU A 450 -32.63 -4.41 -11.44
C LEU A 450 -31.97 -5.75 -11.75
N ALA A 451 -31.03 -5.78 -12.71
CA ALA A 451 -30.30 -7.00 -13.04
C ALA A 451 -29.51 -7.57 -11.84
N SER A 452 -28.92 -6.70 -11.01
CA SER A 452 -28.20 -7.13 -9.81
C SER A 452 -29.13 -7.66 -8.72
N ASP A 453 -30.31 -7.05 -8.54
CA ASP A 453 -31.32 -7.47 -7.55
C ASP A 453 -32.01 -8.78 -7.96
N ASP A 454 -32.20 -9.00 -9.26
CA ASP A 454 -32.74 -10.23 -9.85
C ASP A 454 -31.69 -11.37 -9.92
N GLU A 455 -30.46 -11.14 -9.45
CA GLU A 455 -29.31 -12.06 -9.55
C GLU A 455 -28.96 -12.51 -10.99
N ASP A 456 -29.32 -11.69 -12.00
CA ASP A 456 -29.02 -11.98 -13.41
C ASP A 456 -27.57 -11.60 -13.76
N THR A 457 -26.67 -12.54 -13.50
CA THR A 457 -25.22 -12.36 -13.72
C THR A 457 -24.89 -12.06 -15.18
N GLN A 458 -25.57 -12.68 -16.15
CA GLN A 458 -25.27 -12.46 -17.57
C GLN A 458 -25.64 -11.05 -18.00
N ARG A 459 -26.82 -10.57 -17.57
CA ARG A 459 -27.27 -9.22 -17.83
C ARG A 459 -26.40 -8.18 -17.11
N VAL A 460 -25.97 -8.44 -15.88
CA VAL A 460 -25.00 -7.58 -15.16
C VAL A 460 -23.71 -7.42 -15.95
N ILE A 461 -23.09 -8.52 -16.42
CA ILE A 461 -21.85 -8.45 -17.19
C ILE A 461 -22.05 -7.69 -18.52
N SER A 462 -23.19 -7.90 -19.17
CA SER A 462 -23.55 -7.18 -20.41
C SER A 462 -23.69 -5.67 -20.18
N LEU A 463 -24.36 -5.27 -19.11
CA LEU A 463 -24.55 -3.87 -18.76
C LEU A 463 -23.26 -3.20 -18.31
N ILE A 464 -22.40 -3.89 -17.56
CA ILE A 464 -21.06 -3.39 -17.21
C ILE A 464 -20.24 -3.09 -18.47
N LYS A 465 -20.28 -3.97 -19.48
CA LYS A 465 -19.59 -3.73 -20.76
C LYS A 465 -20.08 -2.49 -21.51
N LYS A 466 -21.37 -2.13 -21.36
CA LYS A 466 -21.93 -0.91 -21.96
C LYS A 466 -21.52 0.34 -21.17
N LEU A 467 -21.61 0.27 -19.84
CA LEU A 467 -21.26 1.36 -18.91
C LEU A 467 -19.76 1.64 -18.87
N VAL A 468 -18.94 0.64 -19.12
CA VAL A 468 -17.47 0.71 -19.10
C VAL A 468 -16.95 0.19 -20.45
N ASP A 469 -16.92 1.07 -21.43
CA ASP A 469 -16.39 0.90 -22.79
C ASP A 469 -14.96 0.32 -22.86
N SER A 470 -14.10 0.73 -21.93
CA SER A 470 -12.73 0.22 -21.78
C SER A 470 -12.65 -1.18 -21.17
N TYR A 471 -13.77 -1.79 -20.76
CA TYR A 471 -13.80 -3.14 -20.19
C TYR A 471 -13.55 -4.18 -21.28
N ARG A 472 -12.42 -4.89 -21.17
CA ARG A 472 -11.99 -5.92 -22.12
C ARG A 472 -11.90 -7.28 -21.44
N LYS A 473 -11.92 -8.36 -22.24
CA LYS A 473 -11.63 -9.67 -21.66
C LYS A 473 -10.13 -9.80 -21.37
N PRO A 474 -9.73 -10.54 -20.32
CA PRO A 474 -8.32 -10.77 -20.02
C PRO A 474 -7.55 -11.39 -21.18
N GLU A 475 -8.17 -12.31 -21.94
CA GLU A 475 -7.50 -12.99 -23.04
C GLU A 475 -7.13 -12.03 -24.17
N ASP A 476 -7.91 -10.97 -24.37
CA ASP A 476 -7.65 -9.96 -25.40
C ASP A 476 -6.45 -9.10 -24.98
N VAL A 477 -6.40 -8.69 -23.71
CA VAL A 477 -5.34 -7.80 -23.19
C VAL A 477 -4.01 -8.55 -23.02
N ASN A 478 -4.05 -9.79 -22.54
CA ASN A 478 -2.84 -10.58 -22.31
C ASN A 478 -2.21 -11.15 -23.60
N LYS A 479 -2.93 -11.19 -24.73
CA LYS A 479 -2.40 -11.63 -26.05
C LYS A 479 -1.81 -10.50 -26.89
N LEU A 480 -2.17 -9.26 -26.60
CA LEU A 480 -1.86 -8.11 -27.44
C LEU A 480 -0.40 -7.62 -27.33
N ARG A 481 0.48 -8.32 -26.61
CA ARG A 481 1.89 -7.95 -26.46
C ARG A 481 2.82 -9.13 -26.33
#